data_AF-A0A7Y3THK4-F1
#
_entry.id   AF-A0A7Y3THK4-F1
#
_cell.length_a   1.000
_cell.length_b   1.000
_cell.length_c   1.000
_cell.angle_alpha   90.00
_cell.angle_beta   90.00
_cell.angle_gamma   90.00
#
_symmetry.space_group_name_H-M   'P 1'
#
loop_
_entity.id
_entity.type
_entity.pdbx_description
1 polymer ?
#
loop_
_entity_poly.entity_id
_entity_poly.type
_entity_poly.pdbx_seq_one_letter_code
_entity_poly.pdbx_strand_id
1 'polypeptide(L)'
;MVKKVILSALLLCMVSCFYTRTDYGNIRFKPYRFTIKPNSNADAYKIIDTTKLYQLVDVIDTIYNERPYIRKNFFKFYANGRVGEFEVYYESDVKSLDPKKAKMAYYNYDGKTLTVQTYFEHPQGGGLLKYKLHKIDKEQLILTGYNQLRIYNILDLPREFLIYKPDW
;
A
#
# COMPACT_ATOMS: atom_id res chain seq x y z
N MET A 1 -33.64 -14.23 -34.27
CA MET A 1 -32.88 -14.85 -33.16
C MET A 1 -31.47 -14.28 -33.00
N VAL A 2 -30.69 -14.13 -34.07
CA VAL A 2 -29.29 -13.64 -34.03
C VAL A 2 -29.12 -12.29 -33.32
N LYS A 3 -30.01 -11.32 -33.55
CA LYS A 3 -29.96 -10.00 -32.88
C LYS A 3 -30.11 -10.08 -31.35
N LYS A 4 -30.89 -11.04 -30.83
CA LYS A 4 -31.05 -11.24 -29.38
C LYS A 4 -29.81 -11.88 -28.74
N VAL A 5 -29.16 -12.80 -29.46
CA VAL A 5 -27.90 -13.43 -29.02
C VAL A 5 -26.75 -12.44 -28.99
N ILE A 6 -26.64 -11.54 -29.99
CA ILE A 6 -25.64 -10.48 -30.02
C ILE A 6 -25.83 -9.50 -28.86
N LEU A 7 -27.07 -9.12 -28.54
CA LEU A 7 -27.37 -8.22 -27.43
C LEU A 7 -27.02 -8.86 -26.07
N SER A 8 -27.29 -10.16 -25.89
CA SER A 8 -26.92 -10.91 -24.69
C SER A 8 -25.40 -11.08 -24.54
N ALA A 9 -24.67 -11.29 -25.64
CA ALA A 9 -23.21 -11.37 -25.64
C ALA A 9 -22.55 -10.01 -25.28
N LEU A 10 -23.10 -8.90 -25.79
CA LEU A 10 -22.66 -7.55 -25.42
C LEU A 10 -22.91 -7.23 -23.94
N LEU A 11 -24.03 -7.69 -23.38
CA LEU A 11 -24.32 -7.52 -21.96
C LEU A 11 -23.35 -8.32 -21.07
N LEU A 12 -22.97 -9.54 -21.48
CA LEU A 12 -22.01 -10.40 -20.77
C LEU A 12 -20.57 -9.84 -20.79
N CYS A 13 -20.16 -9.18 -21.88
CA CYS A 13 -18.85 -8.50 -21.96
C CYS A 13 -18.73 -7.29 -21.02
N MET A 14 -19.85 -6.72 -20.55
CA MET A 14 -19.85 -5.55 -19.66
C MET A 14 -19.72 -5.94 -18.17
N VAL A 15 -19.88 -7.22 -17.80
CA VAL A 15 -19.85 -7.69 -16.40
C VAL A 15 -18.45 -8.15 -15.95
N SER A 16 -17.47 -8.26 -16.86
CA SER A 16 -16.15 -8.83 -16.57
C SER A 16 -15.10 -7.83 -16.04
N CYS A 17 -15.47 -6.58 -15.73
CA CYS A 17 -14.49 -5.48 -15.53
C CYS A 17 -14.47 -4.84 -14.13
N PHE A 18 -14.65 -5.58 -13.04
CA PHE A 18 -14.68 -4.97 -11.68
C PHE A 18 -13.37 -5.09 -10.88
N TYR A 19 -12.36 -5.79 -11.39
CA TYR A 19 -11.03 -5.87 -10.78
C TYR A 19 -9.99 -6.17 -11.86
N THR A 20 -9.01 -5.28 -12.02
CA THR A 20 -7.83 -5.61 -12.81
C THR A 20 -6.83 -6.28 -11.88
N ARG A 21 -6.28 -7.42 -12.29
CA ARG A 21 -5.10 -7.98 -11.64
C ARG A 21 -3.86 -7.47 -12.36
N THR A 22 -2.77 -7.31 -11.62
CA THR A 22 -1.44 -7.10 -12.22
C THR A 22 -0.94 -8.38 -12.87
N ASP A 23 0.16 -8.28 -13.62
CA ASP A 23 0.92 -9.41 -14.18
C ASP A 23 1.36 -10.42 -13.09
N TYR A 24 1.36 -10.00 -11.82
CA TYR A 24 1.73 -10.82 -10.64
C TYR A 24 0.52 -11.26 -9.81
N GLY A 25 -0.71 -11.11 -10.32
CA GLY A 25 -1.92 -11.59 -9.67
C GLY A 25 -2.46 -10.70 -8.54
N ASN A 26 -1.74 -9.63 -8.15
CA ASN A 26 -2.21 -8.66 -7.16
C ASN A 26 -3.43 -7.89 -7.67
N ILE A 27 -4.42 -7.66 -6.79
CA ILE A 27 -5.61 -6.89 -7.13
C ILE A 27 -5.26 -5.40 -7.23
N ARG A 28 -5.74 -4.76 -8.31
CA ARG A 28 -5.76 -3.30 -8.48
C ARG A 28 -7.17 -2.80 -8.26
N PHE A 29 -7.40 -2.26 -7.08
CA PHE A 29 -8.63 -1.55 -6.79
C PHE A 29 -8.68 -0.23 -7.56
N LYS A 30 -9.90 0.22 -7.85
CA LYS A 30 -10.08 1.61 -8.26
C LYS A 30 -9.84 2.52 -7.05
N PRO A 31 -9.27 3.73 -7.22
CA PRO A 31 -8.97 4.64 -6.11
C PRO A 31 -10.16 4.93 -5.19
N TYR A 32 -11.40 4.97 -5.72
CA TYR A 32 -12.62 5.21 -4.93
C TYR A 32 -12.91 4.15 -3.86
N ARG A 33 -12.28 2.97 -3.92
CA ARG A 33 -12.40 1.95 -2.88
C ARG A 33 -11.72 2.41 -1.58
N PHE A 34 -10.71 3.28 -1.67
CA PHE A 34 -10.05 3.85 -0.50
C PHE A 34 -10.88 5.00 0.05
N THR A 35 -10.91 5.12 1.38
CA THR A 35 -11.65 6.18 2.06
C THR A 35 -10.78 7.39 2.39
N ILE A 36 -9.47 7.30 2.18
CA ILE A 36 -8.60 8.48 2.16
C ILE A 36 -8.39 8.95 0.71
N LYS A 37 -8.32 10.26 0.52
CA LYS A 37 -7.90 10.82 -0.77
C LYS A 37 -6.37 10.77 -0.85
N PRO A 38 -5.79 10.43 -2.02
CA PRO A 38 -4.33 10.50 -2.21
C PRO A 38 -3.80 11.90 -1.84
N ASN A 39 -2.65 11.93 -1.17
CA ASN A 39 -1.98 13.16 -0.77
C ASN A 39 -1.69 14.11 -1.95
N SER A 40 -2.09 15.37 -1.79
CA SER A 40 -1.66 16.50 -2.63
C SER A 40 -0.82 17.53 -1.87
N ASN A 41 -0.61 17.35 -0.56
CA ASN A 41 0.12 18.28 0.28
C ASN A 41 1.64 18.02 0.23
N ALA A 42 2.42 18.95 -0.31
CA ALA A 42 3.87 18.82 -0.42
C ALA A 42 4.58 18.73 0.95
N ASP A 43 3.97 19.23 2.04
CA ASP A 43 4.55 19.13 3.37
C ASP A 43 4.66 17.68 3.86
N ALA A 44 3.91 16.74 3.27
CA ALA A 44 4.07 15.32 3.55
C ALA A 44 5.52 14.84 3.33
N TYR A 45 6.25 15.44 2.37
CA TYR A 45 7.63 15.07 2.05
C TYR A 45 8.67 15.55 3.08
N LYS A 46 8.26 16.38 4.05
CA LYS A 46 9.07 16.68 5.24
C LYS A 46 8.98 15.58 6.29
N ILE A 47 7.97 14.72 6.18
CA ILE A 47 7.69 13.62 7.10
C ILE A 47 8.14 12.29 6.49
N ILE A 48 7.80 12.03 5.23
CA ILE A 48 8.17 10.79 4.53
C ILE A 48 9.22 11.05 3.45
N ASP A 49 10.06 10.05 3.18
CA ASP A 49 11.07 10.09 2.14
C ASP A 49 10.77 9.03 1.07
N THR A 50 10.50 9.50 -0.15
CA THR A 50 10.19 8.64 -1.30
C THR A 50 11.40 7.87 -1.85
N THR A 51 12.60 8.20 -1.38
CA THR A 51 13.86 7.53 -1.74
C THR A 51 14.21 6.39 -0.78
N LYS A 52 13.44 6.17 0.29
CA LYS A 52 13.69 5.11 1.28
C LYS A 52 12.77 3.91 1.13
N LEU A 53 13.14 2.83 1.80
CA LEU A 53 12.29 1.67 2.06
C LEU A 53 11.99 1.60 3.56
N TYR A 54 10.76 1.27 3.91
CA TYR A 54 10.32 1.18 5.30
C TYR A 54 10.01 -0.28 5.60
N GLN A 55 10.91 -0.97 6.30
CA GLN A 55 10.75 -2.38 6.65
C GLN A 55 9.99 -2.53 7.96
N LEU A 56 8.86 -3.23 7.96
CA LEU A 56 8.16 -3.61 9.19
C LEU A 56 9.05 -4.55 10.00
N VAL A 57 9.41 -4.12 11.21
CA VAL A 57 10.26 -4.89 12.12
C VAL A 57 9.53 -5.33 13.38
N ASP A 58 8.41 -4.68 13.71
CA ASP A 58 7.65 -5.02 14.91
C ASP A 58 6.18 -4.59 14.80
N VAL A 59 5.30 -5.35 15.47
CA VAL A 59 3.90 -5.01 15.70
C VAL A 59 3.58 -5.28 17.16
N ILE A 60 2.98 -4.31 17.83
CA ILE A 60 2.58 -4.42 19.23
C ILE A 60 1.05 -4.26 19.28
N ASP A 61 0.36 -5.28 19.80
CA ASP A 61 -1.04 -5.17 20.20
C ASP A 61 -1.12 -4.29 21.46
N THR A 62 -1.79 -3.16 21.36
CA THR A 62 -1.82 -2.17 22.45
C THR A 62 -2.83 -2.50 23.54
N ILE A 63 -3.73 -3.47 23.33
CA ILE A 63 -4.69 -3.91 24.35
C ILE A 63 -4.04 -4.95 25.25
N TYR A 64 -3.42 -5.96 24.66
CA TYR A 64 -2.85 -7.10 25.39
C TYR A 64 -1.34 -6.97 25.62
N ASN A 65 -0.69 -5.94 25.05
CA ASN A 65 0.75 -5.74 25.07
C ASN A 65 1.53 -6.95 24.50
N GLU A 66 0.94 -7.60 23.49
CA GLU A 66 1.51 -8.76 22.81
C GLU A 66 2.24 -8.36 21.54
N ARG A 67 3.24 -9.15 21.16
CA ARG A 67 4.01 -8.99 19.92
C ARG A 67 3.67 -10.13 18.98
N PRO A 68 2.59 -10.03 18.20
CA PRO A 68 2.21 -11.09 17.28
C PRO A 68 3.31 -11.36 16.25
N TYR A 69 3.34 -12.58 15.72
CA TYR A 69 4.21 -12.89 14.59
C TYR A 69 3.91 -11.97 13.41
N ILE A 70 4.95 -11.34 12.88
CA ILE A 70 4.84 -10.47 11.72
C ILE A 70 5.40 -11.17 10.49
N ARG A 71 4.63 -11.14 9.41
CA ARG A 71 5.19 -11.41 8.09
C ARG A 71 6.02 -10.19 7.68
N LYS A 72 7.21 -10.43 7.11
CA LYS A 72 8.02 -9.36 6.51
C LYS A 72 7.16 -8.56 5.53
N ASN A 73 7.24 -7.24 5.67
CA ASN A 73 6.47 -6.32 4.88
C ASN A 73 7.26 -5.02 4.74
N PHE A 74 7.20 -4.39 3.57
CA PHE A 74 7.92 -3.19 3.24
C PHE A 74 6.97 -2.16 2.64
N PHE A 75 7.05 -0.92 3.11
CA PHE A 75 6.44 0.21 2.44
C PHE A 75 7.48 0.96 1.62
N LYS A 76 7.09 1.32 0.39
CA LYS A 76 7.76 2.35 -0.40
C LYS A 76 6.77 3.46 -0.70
N PHE A 77 7.07 4.66 -0.20
CA PHE A 77 6.29 5.84 -0.49
C PHE A 77 6.67 6.41 -1.86
N TYR A 78 5.65 6.82 -2.61
CA TYR A 78 5.79 7.47 -3.90
C TYR A 78 5.16 8.87 -3.86
N ALA A 79 5.43 9.67 -4.89
CA ALA A 79 4.77 10.96 -5.04
C ALA A 79 3.24 10.82 -5.18
N ASN A 80 2.51 11.89 -4.81
CA ASN A 80 1.05 12.02 -4.95
C ASN A 80 0.25 11.00 -4.15
N GLY A 81 0.67 10.70 -2.91
CA GLY A 81 -0.16 9.94 -1.99
C GLY A 81 -0.16 8.43 -2.19
N ARG A 82 0.78 7.87 -2.95
CA ARG A 82 0.81 6.44 -3.29
C ARG A 82 1.82 5.69 -2.43
N VAL A 83 1.47 4.49 -1.99
CA VAL A 83 2.35 3.58 -1.26
C VAL A 83 2.31 2.20 -1.91
N GLY A 84 3.46 1.63 -2.19
CA GLY A 84 3.58 0.21 -2.51
C GLY A 84 3.86 -0.59 -1.25
N GLU A 85 3.04 -1.59 -0.98
CA GLU A 85 3.22 -2.57 0.09
C GLU A 85 3.77 -3.88 -0.51
N PHE A 86 4.97 -4.27 -0.10
CA PHE A 86 5.70 -5.42 -0.64
C PHE A 86 5.95 -6.46 0.44
N GLU A 87 5.77 -7.74 0.13
CA GLU A 87 6.05 -8.82 1.07
C GLU A 87 7.52 -9.28 1.04
N VAL A 88 8.23 -8.94 -0.04
CA VAL A 88 9.59 -9.40 -0.31
C VAL A 88 10.41 -8.25 -0.89
N TYR A 89 11.65 -8.13 -0.43
CA TYR A 89 12.68 -7.24 -0.97
C TYR A 89 13.99 -8.02 -1.06
N TYR A 90 14.66 -7.94 -2.21
CA TYR A 90 15.99 -8.49 -2.44
C TYR A 90 16.89 -7.35 -2.94
N GLU A 91 17.96 -7.06 -2.20
CA GLU A 91 18.91 -6.00 -2.53
C GLU A 91 19.63 -6.26 -3.87
N SER A 92 19.75 -7.52 -4.29
CA SER A 92 20.33 -7.90 -5.58
C SER A 92 19.35 -7.92 -6.75
N ASP A 93 18.04 -7.76 -6.51
CA ASP A 93 17.01 -7.77 -7.56
C ASP A 93 16.18 -6.48 -7.50
N VAL A 94 16.51 -5.54 -8.37
CA VAL A 94 15.76 -4.29 -8.57
C VAL A 94 14.27 -4.55 -8.82
N LYS A 95 13.93 -5.63 -9.52
CA LYS A 95 12.53 -6.00 -9.81
C LYS A 95 11.78 -6.46 -8.57
N SER A 96 12.44 -6.68 -7.43
CA SER A 96 11.77 -7.03 -6.17
C SER A 96 10.85 -5.90 -5.69
N LEU A 97 11.17 -4.64 -6.05
CA LEU A 97 10.35 -3.46 -5.76
C LEU A 97 9.58 -2.93 -6.98
N ASP A 98 9.32 -3.75 -8.00
CA ASP A 98 8.42 -3.39 -9.10
C ASP A 98 6.99 -3.17 -8.54
N PRO A 99 6.39 -1.97 -8.67
CA PRO A 99 5.06 -1.66 -8.19
C PRO A 99 3.99 -2.66 -8.63
N LYS A 100 4.14 -3.32 -9.79
CA LYS A 100 3.24 -4.40 -10.23
C LYS A 100 3.18 -5.57 -9.25
N LYS A 101 4.23 -5.80 -8.46
CA LYS A 101 4.28 -6.80 -7.38
C LYS A 101 3.74 -6.30 -6.05
N ALA A 102 3.52 -4.99 -5.90
CA ALA A 102 3.03 -4.40 -4.66
C ALA A 102 1.51 -4.53 -4.50
N LYS A 103 1.07 -4.65 -3.26
CA LYS A 103 -0.30 -4.25 -2.87
C LYS A 103 -0.39 -2.73 -2.91
N MET A 104 -1.48 -2.23 -3.49
CA MET A 104 -1.73 -0.79 -3.56
C MET A 104 -2.18 -0.27 -2.21
N ALA A 105 -1.54 0.81 -1.78
CA ALA A 105 -1.91 1.58 -0.61
C ALA A 105 -1.80 3.09 -0.92
N TYR A 106 -2.39 3.90 -0.05
CA TYR A 106 -2.33 5.35 -0.17
C TYR A 106 -1.90 6.00 1.14
N TYR A 107 -1.39 7.22 1.06
CA TYR A 107 -1.20 8.09 2.19
C TYR A 107 -1.81 9.48 1.93
N ASN A 108 -2.12 10.19 3.02
CA ASN A 108 -2.59 11.56 3.02
C ASN A 108 -2.01 12.31 4.22
N TYR A 109 -1.60 13.56 4.03
CA TYR A 109 -1.26 14.47 5.11
C TYR A 109 -2.23 15.66 5.10
N ASP A 110 -3.01 15.80 6.16
CA ASP A 110 -4.03 16.84 6.30
C ASP A 110 -3.48 18.16 6.89
N GLY A 111 -2.16 18.28 7.05
CA GLY A 111 -1.50 19.39 7.74
C GLY A 111 -1.28 19.14 9.24
N LYS A 112 -1.80 18.04 9.79
CA LYS A 112 -1.58 17.65 11.20
C LYS A 112 -1.11 16.21 11.32
N THR A 113 -1.78 15.27 10.66
CA THR A 113 -1.51 13.84 10.79
C THR A 113 -1.31 13.20 9.42
N LEU A 114 -0.21 12.45 9.26
CA LEU A 114 -0.03 11.57 8.12
C LEU A 114 -0.82 10.29 8.37
N THR A 115 -1.70 9.92 7.44
CA THR A 115 -2.47 8.68 7.49
C THR A 115 -2.10 7.80 6.28
N VAL A 116 -1.77 6.54 6.53
CA VAL A 116 -1.60 5.50 5.51
C VAL A 116 -2.82 4.58 5.54
N GLN A 117 -3.36 4.24 4.37
CA GLN A 117 -4.44 3.27 4.24
C GLN A 117 -4.01 2.13 3.32
N THR A 118 -4.05 0.91 3.86
CA THR A 118 -3.79 -0.32 3.11
C THR A 118 -5.07 -1.13 2.96
N TYR A 119 -5.04 -2.12 2.09
CA TYR A 119 -6.10 -3.10 1.95
C TYR A 119 -5.57 -4.48 2.35
N PHE A 120 -6.36 -5.22 3.13
CA PHE A 120 -6.05 -6.60 3.47
C PHE A 120 -7.10 -7.55 2.89
N GLU A 121 -6.66 -8.77 2.60
CA GLU A 121 -7.50 -9.88 2.21
C GLU A 121 -7.38 -10.98 3.25
N HIS A 122 -8.52 -11.49 3.68
CA HIS A 122 -8.66 -12.66 4.54
C HIS A 122 -9.64 -13.63 3.86
N PRO A 123 -9.51 -14.96 4.08
CA PRO A 123 -10.45 -15.93 3.49
C PRO A 123 -11.93 -15.65 3.82
N GLN A 124 -12.20 -14.98 4.94
CA GLN A 124 -13.55 -14.61 5.39
C GLN A 124 -13.99 -13.21 4.94
N GLY A 125 -13.16 -12.47 4.20
CA GLY A 125 -13.47 -11.11 3.74
C GLY A 125 -12.23 -10.23 3.62
N GLY A 126 -12.38 -9.07 3.01
CA GLY A 126 -11.31 -8.06 2.93
C GLY A 126 -11.75 -6.75 3.51
N GLY A 127 -10.80 -5.86 3.76
CA GLY A 127 -11.09 -4.56 4.34
C GLY A 127 -9.96 -3.56 4.20
N LEU A 128 -10.24 -2.33 4.60
CA LEU A 128 -9.26 -1.25 4.61
C LEU A 128 -8.75 -1.05 6.03
N LEU A 129 -7.44 -0.98 6.17
CA LEU A 129 -6.78 -0.65 7.43
C LEU A 129 -6.23 0.77 7.32
N LYS A 130 -6.51 1.59 8.33
CA LYS A 130 -5.94 2.93 8.45
C LYS A 130 -4.94 2.95 9.57
N TYR A 131 -3.77 3.50 9.27
CA TYR A 131 -2.69 3.73 10.22
C TYR A 131 -2.36 5.21 10.22
N LYS A 132 -2.31 5.83 11.40
CA LYS A 132 -1.92 7.22 11.60
C LYS A 132 -0.48 7.28 12.07
N LEU A 133 0.26 8.29 11.64
CA LEU A 133 1.60 8.55 12.16
C LEU A 133 1.52 8.81 13.65
N HIS A 134 2.28 8.03 14.40
CA HIS A 134 2.47 8.20 15.83
C HIS A 134 3.76 8.95 16.12
N LYS A 135 4.86 8.48 15.51
CA LYS A 135 6.19 9.05 15.66
C LYS A 135 7.00 8.75 14.40
N ILE A 136 7.89 9.67 14.03
CA ILE A 136 8.96 9.39 13.08
C ILE A 136 10.25 10.04 13.59
N ASP A 137 11.37 9.35 13.40
CA ASP A 137 12.70 9.92 13.56
C ASP A 137 13.60 9.47 12.38
N LYS A 138 14.92 9.59 12.53
CA LYS A 138 15.87 9.30 11.44
C LYS A 138 15.93 7.81 11.09
N GLU A 139 15.59 6.94 12.02
CA GLU A 139 15.77 5.48 11.88
C GLU A 139 14.43 4.77 11.76
N GLN A 140 13.37 5.33 12.38
CA GLN A 140 12.10 4.63 12.51
C GLN A 140 10.88 5.47 12.15
N LEU A 141 9.91 4.78 11.55
CA LEU A 141 8.55 5.25 11.35
C LEU A 141 7.61 4.37 12.21
N ILE A 142 6.83 5.00 13.08
CA ILE A 142 5.85 4.33 13.93
C ILE A 142 4.45 4.78 13.51
N LEU A 143 3.63 3.80 13.13
CA LEU A 143 2.24 4.01 12.75
C LEU A 143 1.29 3.32 13.75
N THR A 144 0.22 4.00 14.14
CA THR A 144 -0.84 3.45 15.01
C THR A 144 -2.07 3.14 14.17
N GLY A 145 -2.50 1.88 14.19
CA GLY A 145 -3.81 1.42 13.74
C GLY A 145 -4.74 1.19 14.94
N TYR A 146 -5.91 0.59 14.70
CA TYR A 146 -6.98 0.40 15.70
C TYR A 146 -6.48 0.00 17.10
N ASN A 147 -5.83 -1.17 17.21
CA ASN A 147 -5.22 -1.66 18.45
C ASN A 147 -3.75 -2.07 18.23
N GLN A 148 -3.08 -1.47 17.25
CA GLN A 148 -1.76 -1.92 16.82
C GLN A 148 -0.81 -0.74 16.66
N LEU A 149 0.36 -0.83 17.26
CA LEU A 149 1.53 -0.04 16.89
C LEU A 149 2.36 -0.84 15.91
N ARG A 150 2.74 -0.25 14.79
CA ARG A 150 3.60 -0.84 13.77
C ARG A 150 4.89 -0.04 13.67
N ILE A 151 6.02 -0.70 13.86
CA ILE A 151 7.34 -0.07 13.84
C ILE A 151 8.06 -0.49 12.58
N TYR A 152 8.53 0.50 11.83
CA TYR A 152 9.25 0.31 10.59
C TYR A 152 10.66 0.90 10.72
N ASN A 153 11.68 0.13 10.33
CA ASN A 153 13.02 0.68 10.12
C ASN A 153 13.09 1.35 8.74
N ILE A 154 13.74 2.51 8.69
CA ILE A 154 13.97 3.28 7.47
C ILE A 154 15.31 2.83 6.88
N LEU A 155 15.26 2.30 5.67
CA LEU A 155 16.41 1.78 4.95
C LEU A 155 16.72 2.66 3.75
N ASP A 156 18.01 2.89 3.53
CA ASP A 156 18.51 3.47 2.29
C ASP A 156 18.25 2.53 1.12
N LEU A 157 17.69 3.07 0.03
CA LEU A 157 17.60 2.35 -1.23
C LEU A 157 18.69 2.83 -2.20
N PRO A 158 19.39 1.90 -2.86
CA PRO A 158 20.23 2.25 -4.00
C PRO A 158 19.41 2.94 -5.10
N ARG A 159 20.06 3.82 -5.87
CA ARG A 159 19.38 4.68 -6.85
C ARG A 159 18.67 3.88 -7.94
N GLU A 160 19.19 2.71 -8.29
CA GLU A 160 18.60 1.79 -9.25
C GLU A 160 17.21 1.28 -8.85
N PHE A 161 16.86 1.27 -7.56
CA PHE A 161 15.51 0.93 -7.09
C PHE A 161 14.50 2.09 -7.21
N LEU A 162 14.95 3.29 -7.59
CA LEU A 162 14.12 4.50 -7.72
C LEU A 162 13.55 4.69 -9.14
N ILE A 163 13.77 3.74 -10.04
CA ILE A 163 13.35 3.81 -11.45
C ILE A 163 11.84 3.58 -11.63
N TYR A 164 11.20 2.89 -10.68
CA TYR A 164 9.82 2.49 -10.85
C TYR A 164 8.83 3.54 -10.36
N LYS A 165 7.71 3.65 -11.09
CA LYS A 165 6.55 4.46 -10.73
C LYS A 165 5.31 3.57 -10.68
N PRO A 166 4.46 3.71 -9.66
CA PRO A 166 3.22 2.95 -9.57
C PRO A 166 2.28 3.32 -10.72
N ASP A 167 1.55 2.30 -11.19
CA ASP A 167 0.56 2.38 -12.28
C ASP A 167 -0.84 2.84 -11.82
N TRP A 168 -0.99 3.06 -10.52
CA TRP A 168 -2.19 3.61 -9.88
C TRP A 168 -2.02 5.06 -9.42
#